data_AF-A0A955YDQ9-F1
#
_entry.id   AF-A0A955YDQ9-F1
#
_cell.length_a   1.000
_cell.length_b   1.000
_cell.length_c   1.000
_cell.angle_alpha   90.00
_cell.angle_beta   90.00
_cell.angle_gamma   90.00
#
_symmetry.space_group_name_H-M   'P 1'
#
loop_
_entity.id
_entity.type
_entity.pdbx_description
1 polymer ?
#
loop_
_entity_poly.entity_id
_entity_poly.type
_entity_poly.pdbx_seq_one_letter_code
_entity_poly.pdbx_strand_id
1 'polypeptide(L)'
;AVAGFQVDAGCPTLPAEDCEDRASDWYQWVTDPDLLADASTHTTGDPLSDGPGWRELYAEDLARAADELHNNGTRFSIEWSRLFPDGAAEAATTVDELYDYADADGVAYVHDILDAAEASGLTPLVTLSHGALRR
;
A
#
# COMPACT_ATOMS: atom_id res chain seq x y z
N ALA A 1 1.54 13.02 3.95
CA ALA A 1 2.44 11.95 3.48
C ALA A 1 2.00 10.65 4.13
N VAL A 2 1.86 9.57 3.36
CA VAL A 2 1.34 8.28 3.82
C VAL A 2 2.28 7.13 3.39
N ALA A 3 2.13 5.98 4.03
CA ALA A 3 2.84 4.74 3.71
C ALA A 3 1.80 3.64 3.49
N GLY A 4 1.88 2.91 2.37
CA GLY A 4 0.87 1.94 1.94
C GLY A 4 0.50 0.95 3.03
N PHE A 5 1.49 0.26 3.62
CA PHE A 5 1.21 -0.71 4.69
C PHE A 5 0.48 -0.10 5.91
N GLN A 6 0.72 1.18 6.21
CA GLN A 6 0.09 1.85 7.36
C GLN A 6 -1.33 2.33 7.07
N VAL A 7 -1.69 2.59 5.81
CA VAL A 7 -2.95 3.26 5.47
C VAL A 7 -3.89 2.46 4.58
N ASP A 8 -3.39 1.49 3.80
CA ASP A 8 -4.18 0.76 2.81
C ASP A 8 -5.33 -0.03 3.44
N ALA A 9 -5.03 -0.76 4.53
CA ALA A 9 -5.96 -1.65 5.21
C ALA A 9 -7.10 -0.89 5.91
N GLY A 10 -8.21 -1.58 6.19
CA GLY A 10 -9.40 -0.99 6.84
C GLY A 10 -10.46 -0.46 5.87
N CYS A 11 -10.50 -0.99 4.65
CA CYS A 11 -11.46 -0.61 3.63
C CYS A 11 -12.90 -0.89 4.09
N PRO A 12 -13.83 0.07 3.93
CA PRO A 12 -15.19 -0.09 4.41
C PRO A 12 -16.01 -1.08 3.57
N THR A 13 -15.68 -1.28 2.29
CA THR A 13 -16.47 -2.15 1.39
C THR A 13 -15.65 -3.21 0.67
N LEU A 14 -14.36 -2.97 0.40
CA LEU A 14 -13.51 -3.99 -0.21
C LEU A 14 -13.32 -5.20 0.72
N PRO A 15 -13.25 -6.42 0.16
CA PRO A 15 -12.84 -7.60 0.91
C PRO A 15 -11.47 -7.40 1.57
N ALA A 16 -11.28 -8.01 2.74
CA ALA A 16 -10.03 -7.87 3.49
C ALA A 16 -8.81 -8.34 2.70
N GLU A 17 -8.95 -9.40 1.89
CA GLU A 17 -7.89 -9.90 1.01
C GLU A 17 -7.45 -8.90 -0.07
N ASP A 18 -8.35 -8.06 -0.54
CA ASP A 18 -8.05 -7.05 -1.55
C ASP A 18 -7.49 -5.79 -0.89
N CYS A 19 -7.98 -5.47 0.31
CA CYS A 19 -7.56 -4.30 1.07
C CYS A 19 -6.21 -4.47 1.78
N GLU A 20 -5.94 -5.64 2.35
CA GLU A 20 -4.70 -5.96 3.08
C GLU A 20 -3.56 -6.35 2.13
N ASP A 21 -2.31 -6.07 2.51
CA ASP A 21 -1.13 -6.52 1.75
C ASP A 21 -0.61 -7.86 2.30
N ARG A 22 -1.30 -8.95 1.96
CA ARG A 22 -0.99 -10.29 2.49
C ARG A 22 0.33 -10.90 1.99
N ALA A 23 0.92 -10.32 0.94
CA ALA A 23 2.20 -10.75 0.38
C ALA A 23 3.40 -10.10 1.09
N SER A 24 3.16 -9.15 2.00
CA SER A 24 4.23 -8.50 2.75
C SER A 24 4.70 -9.31 3.97
N ASP A 25 5.98 -9.17 4.31
CA ASP A 25 6.59 -9.66 5.54
C ASP A 25 5.95 -9.01 6.78
N TRP A 26 5.65 -7.72 6.72
CA TRP A 26 4.98 -6.97 7.78
C TRP A 26 3.56 -7.45 8.05
N TYR A 27 2.80 -7.85 7.02
CA TYR A 27 1.51 -8.51 7.25
C TYR A 27 1.69 -9.77 8.08
N GLN A 28 2.66 -10.61 7.75
CA GLN A 28 2.93 -11.81 8.54
C GLN A 28 3.35 -11.44 9.97
N TRP A 29 4.23 -10.46 10.12
CA TRP A 29 4.71 -10.02 11.43
C TRP A 29 3.58 -9.60 12.37
N VAL A 30 2.60 -8.85 11.87
CA VAL A 30 1.51 -8.29 12.68
C VAL A 30 0.27 -9.19 12.78
N THR A 31 0.22 -10.30 12.03
CA THR A 31 -0.93 -11.24 12.05
C THR A 31 -0.59 -12.65 12.51
N ASP A 32 0.71 -13.01 12.61
CA ASP A 32 1.13 -14.33 13.09
C ASP A 32 0.78 -14.48 14.59
N PRO A 33 -0.02 -15.51 14.95
CA PRO A 33 -0.48 -15.70 16.33
C PRO A 33 0.67 -15.98 17.31
N ASP A 34 1.76 -16.60 16.87
CA ASP A 34 2.91 -16.89 17.72
C ASP A 34 3.69 -15.60 18.01
N LEU A 35 3.85 -14.71 17.02
CA LEU A 35 4.48 -13.40 17.20
C LEU A 35 3.64 -12.47 18.09
N LEU A 36 2.33 -12.51 17.94
CA LEU A 36 1.40 -11.73 18.77
C LEU A 36 1.34 -12.23 20.22
N ALA A 37 1.55 -13.53 20.45
CA ALA A 37 1.61 -14.10 21.80
C ALA A 37 2.94 -13.80 22.52
N ASP A 38 4.00 -13.50 21.76
CA ASP A 38 5.32 -13.18 22.32
C ASP A 38 5.47 -11.69 22.64
N ALA A 39 5.39 -11.36 23.93
CA ALA A 39 5.54 -9.99 24.43
C ALA A 39 6.90 -9.34 24.08
N SER A 40 7.92 -10.11 23.69
CA SER A 40 9.21 -9.58 23.26
C SER A 40 9.21 -8.99 21.85
N THR A 41 8.18 -9.28 21.03
CA THR A 41 8.04 -8.72 19.69
C THR A 41 7.57 -7.26 19.70
N HIS A 42 7.04 -6.80 20.84
CA HIS A 42 6.49 -5.45 21.01
C HIS A 42 5.41 -5.08 19.98
N THR A 43 4.70 -6.07 19.44
CA THR A 43 3.58 -5.87 18.51
C THR A 43 2.28 -5.69 19.30
N THR A 44 1.48 -4.69 18.97
CA THR A 44 0.25 -4.36 19.72
C THR A 44 -0.89 -5.35 19.45
N GLY A 45 -0.90 -5.96 18.25
CA GLY A 45 -1.97 -6.86 17.82
C GLY A 45 -3.26 -6.15 17.43
N ASP A 46 -3.21 -4.83 17.18
CA ASP A 46 -4.35 -4.09 16.66
C ASP A 46 -4.75 -4.66 15.28
N PRO A 47 -6.04 -4.92 15.04
CA PRO A 47 -6.46 -5.56 13.80
C PRO A 47 -6.30 -4.60 12.62
N LEU A 48 -5.83 -5.11 11.48
CA LEU A 48 -5.66 -4.32 10.25
C LEU A 48 -6.99 -3.75 9.73
N SER A 49 -8.12 -4.33 10.11
CA SER A 49 -9.46 -3.81 9.80
C SER A 49 -9.75 -2.45 10.43
N ASP A 50 -9.01 -2.04 11.45
CA ASP A 50 -9.13 -0.73 12.09
C ASP A 50 -8.31 0.35 11.35
N GLY A 51 -7.67 -0.01 10.23
CA GLY A 51 -6.92 0.92 9.41
C GLY A 51 -7.78 1.97 8.69
N PRO A 52 -7.15 2.96 8.03
CA PRO A 52 -7.84 4.07 7.36
C PRO A 52 -8.62 3.69 6.10
N GLY A 53 -8.29 2.59 5.43
CA GLY A 53 -8.95 2.13 4.21
C GLY A 53 -8.50 2.86 2.94
N TRP A 54 -7.27 3.39 2.91
CA TRP A 54 -6.75 4.16 1.77
C TRP A 54 -6.84 3.41 0.44
N ARG A 55 -6.74 2.07 0.44
CA ARG A 55 -6.86 1.25 -0.78
C ARG A 55 -8.19 1.46 -1.51
N GLU A 56 -9.24 1.81 -0.77
CA GLU A 56 -10.54 2.17 -1.32
C GLU A 56 -10.76 3.69 -1.39
N LEU A 57 -10.23 4.43 -0.41
CA LEU A 57 -10.62 5.82 -0.13
C LEU A 57 -9.64 6.89 -0.64
N TYR A 58 -8.53 6.51 -1.27
CA TYR A 58 -7.48 7.44 -1.71
C TYR A 58 -8.00 8.65 -2.50
N ALA A 59 -8.97 8.45 -3.40
CA ALA A 59 -9.50 9.54 -4.22
C ALA A 59 -10.25 10.58 -3.38
N GLU A 60 -11.04 10.13 -2.40
CA GLU A 60 -11.76 11.01 -1.48
C GLU A 60 -10.78 11.75 -0.55
N ASP A 61 -9.78 11.04 -0.03
CA ASP A 61 -8.77 11.63 0.85
C ASP A 61 -7.88 12.65 0.13
N LEU A 62 -7.55 12.41 -1.14
CA LEU A 62 -6.84 13.37 -1.99
C LEU A 62 -7.70 14.61 -2.28
N ALA A 63 -8.99 14.43 -2.57
CA ALA A 63 -9.91 15.56 -2.76
C ALA A 63 -10.00 16.41 -1.49
N ARG A 64 -10.19 15.80 -0.31
CA ARG A 64 -10.19 16.52 0.97
C ARG A 64 -8.86 17.24 1.24
N ALA A 65 -7.74 16.58 0.94
CA ALA A 65 -6.42 17.19 1.12
C ALA A 65 -6.25 18.45 0.26
N ALA A 66 -6.79 18.47 -0.96
CA ALA A 66 -6.75 19.64 -1.84
C ALA A 66 -7.80 20.70 -1.44
N ASP A 67 -9.06 20.30 -1.31
CA ASP A 67 -10.19 21.23 -1.22
C ASP A 67 -10.41 21.79 0.19
N GLU A 68 -10.16 20.97 1.22
CA GLU A 68 -10.43 21.35 2.62
C GLU A 68 -9.16 21.77 3.35
N LEU A 69 -8.05 21.10 3.08
CA LEU A 69 -6.76 21.36 3.75
C LEU A 69 -5.82 22.25 2.92
N HIS A 70 -6.16 22.49 1.65
CA HIS A 70 -5.38 23.34 0.74
C HIS A 70 -3.92 22.89 0.56
N ASN A 71 -3.69 21.58 0.58
CA ASN A 71 -2.40 21.03 0.22
C ASN A 71 -2.11 21.27 -1.27
N ASN A 72 -0.83 21.42 -1.61
CA ASN A 72 -0.36 21.56 -3.00
C ASN A 72 0.38 20.31 -3.50
N GLY A 73 0.49 19.29 -2.66
CA GLY A 73 1.18 18.06 -2.97
C GLY A 73 0.84 16.95 -2.00
N THR A 74 1.08 15.73 -2.46
CA THR A 74 0.92 14.51 -1.68
C THR A 74 2.17 13.65 -1.81
N ARG A 75 2.48 12.87 -0.77
CA ARG A 75 3.53 11.85 -0.83
C ARG A 75 2.94 10.53 -0.37
N PHE A 76 3.09 9.49 -1.17
CA PHE A 76 2.67 8.13 -0.85
C PHE A 76 3.79 7.14 -1.21
N SER A 77 3.74 5.94 -0.63
CA SER A 77 4.62 4.83 -1.04
C SER A 77 3.90 3.87 -1.95
N ILE A 78 4.69 3.20 -2.80
CA ILE A 78 4.28 1.97 -3.48
C ILE A 78 4.77 0.78 -2.67
N GLU A 79 4.00 -0.29 -2.63
CA GLU A 79 4.36 -1.52 -1.92
C GLU A 79 4.85 -2.58 -2.91
N TRP A 80 6.11 -3.00 -2.75
CA TRP A 80 6.75 -3.96 -3.65
C TRP A 80 5.97 -5.29 -3.68
N SER A 81 5.49 -5.75 -2.53
CA SER A 81 4.65 -6.93 -2.35
C SER A 81 3.31 -6.88 -3.09
N ARG A 82 2.80 -5.69 -3.44
CA ARG A 82 1.59 -5.56 -4.27
C ARG A 82 1.90 -5.56 -5.76
N LEU A 83 3.03 -5.00 -6.18
CA LEU A 83 3.45 -5.01 -7.58
C LEU A 83 4.02 -6.36 -8.00
N PHE A 84 4.71 -7.04 -7.09
CA PHE A 84 5.35 -8.34 -7.31
C PHE A 84 5.04 -9.23 -6.11
N PRO A 85 3.85 -9.83 -6.05
CA PRO A 85 3.41 -10.62 -4.89
C PRO A 85 4.11 -11.97 -4.78
N ASP A 86 4.74 -12.44 -5.86
CA ASP A 86 5.54 -13.65 -5.89
C ASP A 86 7.04 -13.36 -6.09
N GLY A 87 7.84 -14.43 -6.14
CA GLY A 87 9.29 -14.36 -6.30
C GLY A 87 9.78 -14.41 -7.76
N ALA A 88 8.90 -14.21 -8.75
CA ALA A 88 9.28 -14.32 -10.17
C ALA A 88 10.07 -13.09 -10.65
N ALA A 89 9.74 -11.91 -10.10
CA ALA A 89 10.38 -10.64 -10.46
C ALA A 89 11.89 -10.61 -10.20
N GLU A 90 12.38 -11.40 -9.24
CA GLU A 90 13.79 -11.53 -8.88
C GLU A 90 14.64 -12.18 -9.99
N ALA A 91 14.01 -12.88 -10.93
CA ALA A 91 14.67 -13.44 -12.10
C ALA A 91 14.83 -12.43 -13.25
N ALA A 92 14.13 -11.28 -13.20
CA ALA A 92 14.20 -10.27 -14.24
C ALA A 92 15.57 -9.60 -14.29
N THR A 93 16.10 -9.44 -15.51
CA THR A 93 17.36 -8.73 -15.78
C THR A 93 17.17 -7.47 -16.61
N THR A 94 15.94 -7.26 -17.11
CA THR A 94 15.54 -6.09 -17.89
C THR A 94 14.24 -5.51 -17.37
N VAL A 95 13.92 -4.26 -17.77
CA VAL A 95 12.66 -3.61 -17.40
C VAL A 95 11.46 -4.29 -18.08
N ASP A 96 11.62 -4.74 -19.32
CA ASP A 96 10.54 -5.44 -20.04
C ASP A 96 10.21 -6.78 -19.36
N GLU A 97 11.24 -7.55 -18.97
CA GLU A 97 11.05 -8.78 -18.18
C GLU A 97 10.40 -8.50 -16.83
N LEU A 98 10.80 -7.41 -16.15
CA LEU A 98 10.19 -7.01 -14.88
C LEU A 98 8.71 -6.67 -15.06
N TYR A 99 8.36 -5.96 -16.14
CA TYR A 99 6.99 -5.60 -16.46
C TYR A 99 6.10 -6.84 -16.67
N ASP A 100 6.63 -7.88 -17.31
CA ASP A 100 5.90 -9.15 -17.53
C ASP A 100 5.56 -9.88 -16.21
N TYR A 101 6.29 -9.62 -15.13
CA TYR A 101 6.03 -10.19 -13.79
C TYR A 101 5.15 -9.30 -12.90
N ALA A 102 4.83 -8.08 -13.32
CA ALA A 102 4.07 -7.16 -12.50
C ALA A 102 2.61 -7.59 -12.38
N ASP A 103 2.07 -7.52 -11.17
CA ASP A 103 0.63 -7.67 -10.93
C ASP A 103 -0.13 -6.48 -11.54
N ALA A 104 -1.04 -6.79 -12.45
CA ALA A 104 -1.76 -5.78 -13.22
C ALA A 104 -2.66 -4.90 -12.34
N ASP A 105 -3.25 -5.45 -11.28
CA ASP A 105 -4.11 -4.70 -10.36
C ASP A 105 -3.28 -3.78 -9.47
N GLY A 106 -2.11 -4.25 -9.02
CA GLY A 106 -1.13 -3.43 -8.31
C GLY A 106 -0.65 -2.24 -9.16
N VAL A 107 -0.33 -2.47 -10.43
CA VAL A 107 0.07 -1.41 -11.37
C VAL A 107 -1.07 -0.43 -11.61
N ALA A 108 -2.27 -0.93 -11.89
CA ALA A 108 -3.45 -0.09 -12.12
C ALA A 108 -3.76 0.80 -10.91
N TYR A 109 -3.69 0.24 -9.70
CA TYR A 109 -3.92 0.98 -8.47
C TYR A 109 -2.93 2.15 -8.27
N VAL A 110 -1.65 1.95 -8.57
CA VAL A 110 -0.65 3.04 -8.50
C VAL A 110 -0.95 4.12 -9.53
N HIS A 111 -1.34 3.74 -10.74
CA HIS A 111 -1.77 4.70 -11.76
C HIS A 111 -3.00 5.49 -11.31
N ASP A 112 -4.00 4.84 -10.74
CA ASP A 112 -5.22 5.51 -10.28
C ASP A 112 -4.93 6.54 -9.17
N ILE A 113 -3.99 6.27 -8.26
CA ILE A 113 -3.57 7.26 -7.24
C ILE A 113 -2.91 8.47 -7.90
N LEU A 114 -2.02 8.24 -8.88
CA LEU A 114 -1.32 9.31 -9.58
C LEU A 114 -2.32 10.19 -10.35
N ASP A 115 -3.24 9.57 -11.07
CA ASP A 115 -4.28 10.25 -11.84
C ASP A 115 -5.23 11.04 -10.92
N ALA A 116 -5.63 10.46 -9.78
CA ALA A 116 -6.47 11.14 -8.79
C ALA A 116 -5.75 12.34 -8.13
N ALA A 117 -4.44 12.22 -7.86
CA ALA A 117 -3.65 13.33 -7.33
C ALA A 117 -3.54 14.47 -8.34
N GLU A 118 -3.26 14.16 -9.61
CA GLU A 118 -3.20 15.15 -10.68
C GLU A 118 -4.56 15.83 -10.91
N ALA A 119 -5.64 15.06 -10.94
CA ALA A 119 -7.01 15.59 -11.06
C ALA A 119 -7.38 16.53 -9.91
N SER A 120 -6.81 16.31 -8.71
CA SER A 120 -6.98 17.16 -7.53
C SER A 120 -6.02 18.35 -7.49
N GLY A 121 -5.17 18.54 -8.50
CA GLY A 121 -4.16 19.61 -8.54
C GLY A 121 -3.01 19.42 -7.55
N LEU A 122 -2.81 18.22 -7.02
CA LEU A 122 -1.73 17.89 -6.10
C LEU A 122 -0.51 17.40 -6.86
N THR A 123 0.68 17.91 -6.52
CA THR A 123 1.94 17.31 -7.00
C THR A 123 2.20 15.98 -6.29
N PRO A 124 2.27 14.83 -6.98
CA PRO A 124 2.60 13.56 -6.36
C PRO A 124 4.10 13.40 -6.14
N LEU A 125 4.50 12.92 -4.96
CA LEU A 125 5.85 12.46 -4.65
C LEU A 125 5.78 10.98 -4.28
N VAL A 126 6.54 10.15 -4.98
CA VAL A 126 6.50 8.69 -4.80
C VAL A 126 7.71 8.24 -3.98
N THR A 127 7.44 7.44 -2.94
CA THR A 127 8.45 6.70 -2.19
C THR A 127 8.43 5.23 -2.62
N LEU A 128 9.55 4.72 -3.11
CA LEU A 128 9.61 3.37 -3.70
C LEU A 128 9.53 2.23 -2.66
N SER A 129 9.89 2.50 -1.41
CA SER A 129 9.84 1.50 -0.33
C SER A 129 9.67 2.20 1.01
N HIS A 130 8.80 1.65 1.86
CA HIS A 130 8.46 2.21 3.16
C HIS A 130 8.35 1.16 4.28
N GLY A 131 9.29 0.22 4.31
CA GLY A 131 9.45 -0.73 5.41
C GLY A 131 8.94 -2.13 5.11
N ALA A 132 7.76 -2.26 4.49
CA ALA A 132 7.23 -3.54 4.04
C ALA A 132 8.01 -4.10 2.85
N LEU A 133 8.29 -5.40 2.89
CA LEU A 133 8.99 -6.15 1.85
C LEU A 133 8.17 -7.38 1.47
N ARG A 134 8.44 -7.95 0.29
CA ARG A 134 7.83 -9.22 -0.15
C ARG A 134 8.33 -10.37 0.72
N ARG A 135 7.40 -11.22 1.18
CA ARG A 135 7.65 -12.41 2.00
C ARG A 135 8.55 -13.43 1.29
#